data_AF-A0A7Z7BJ33-F1
#
_entry.id   AF-A0A7Z7BJ33-F1
#
_cell.length_a   1.000
_cell.length_b   1.000
_cell.length_c   1.000
_cell.angle_alpha   90.00
_cell.angle_beta   90.00
_cell.angle_gamma   90.00
#
_symmetry.space_group_name_H-M   'P 1'
#
loop_
_entity.id
_entity.type
_entity.pdbx_description
1 polymer ?
#
loop_
_entity_poly.entity_id
_entity_poly.type
_entity_poly.pdbx_seq_one_letter_code
_entity_poly.pdbx_strand_id
1 'polypeptide(L)'
;MPDRERYPKQLVPGESTVLRRWCSAQPVRCCYWNDMNQRDRIESESTSERHVLFLDFDGTTHRQSALRTRRGIVSSAPNIKLFEFAPVLVDCIKPYPQLEIVLSTSWVRALGYQRAKNALPVELRERVVGATYHSKFYDAWAWPVIGRGIQVLRYVQTHHLTRWVAIDDEIDGFEEFLNHVVRCDVMLGLGDEATQRLLRIRLAEQFG
;
A
#
# COMPACT_ATOMS: atom_id res chain seq x y z
N MET A 1 41.06 47.88 17.15
CA MET A 1 40.05 48.95 16.92
C MET A 1 40.48 49.74 15.69
N PRO A 2 39.62 50.10 14.73
CA PRO A 2 38.14 50.27 14.77
C PRO A 2 37.42 49.22 13.88
N ASP A 3 36.14 48.84 14.04
CA ASP A 3 34.85 49.54 14.23
C ASP A 3 34.11 49.83 12.90
N ARG A 4 32.95 49.15 12.69
CA ARG A 4 31.62 49.77 12.48
C ARG A 4 30.55 48.80 11.93
N GLU A 5 29.58 48.52 12.80
CA GLU A 5 28.12 48.57 12.60
C GLU A 5 27.47 48.13 11.26
N ARG A 6 26.62 47.08 11.37
CA ARG A 6 25.20 47.16 10.96
C ARG A 6 24.37 45.95 11.46
N TYR A 7 23.35 46.22 12.27
CA TYR A 7 22.15 45.38 12.51
C TYR A 7 20.92 46.27 12.22
N PRO A 8 19.65 45.78 12.15
CA PRO A 8 19.13 44.41 12.03
C PRO A 8 18.06 44.26 10.91
N LYS A 9 17.63 43.04 10.55
CA LYS A 9 16.22 42.75 10.18
C LYS A 9 15.83 41.32 10.55
N GLN A 10 14.78 41.20 11.36
CA GLN A 10 14.01 39.98 11.60
C GLN A 10 13.29 39.56 10.30
N LEU A 11 13.18 38.26 10.04
CA LEU A 11 12.29 37.69 9.04
C LEU A 11 11.38 36.66 9.74
N VAL A 12 10.07 36.91 9.63
CA VAL A 12 8.95 36.04 10.01
C VAL A 12 8.71 34.98 8.91
N PRO A 13 8.01 33.87 9.20
CA PRO A 13 8.03 32.65 8.38
C PRO A 13 7.12 32.76 7.15
N GLY A 14 7.61 32.25 6.02
CA GLY A 14 6.87 32.14 4.77
C GLY A 14 6.73 30.68 4.35
N GLU A 15 5.50 30.32 3.98
CA GLU A 15 5.04 29.05 3.45
C GLU A 15 5.90 28.53 2.28
N SER A 16 6.22 27.24 2.27
CA SER A 16 6.86 26.58 1.12
C SER A 16 5.95 25.49 0.56
N THR A 17 5.06 25.93 -0.32
CA THR A 17 4.30 25.10 -1.25
C THR A 17 5.25 24.49 -2.28
N VAL A 18 5.57 23.19 -2.15
CA VAL A 18 6.24 22.42 -3.21
C VAL A 18 5.44 21.16 -3.50
N LEU A 19 4.29 21.32 -4.15
CA LEU A 19 3.60 20.26 -4.89
C LEU A 19 2.91 20.90 -6.08
N ARG A 20 3.47 20.68 -7.29
CA ARG A 20 2.82 20.61 -8.61
C ARG A 20 3.87 20.83 -9.71
N ARG A 21 4.31 19.75 -10.36
CA ARG A 21 4.55 19.68 -11.81
C ARG A 21 5.11 18.31 -12.20
N TRP A 22 4.22 17.40 -12.58
CA TRP A 22 4.50 16.39 -13.59
C TRP A 22 3.35 16.43 -14.59
N CYS A 23 3.44 17.38 -15.51
CA CYS A 23 2.63 17.41 -16.73
C CYS A 23 3.40 18.26 -17.76
N SER A 24 4.28 17.60 -18.52
CA SER A 24 4.76 18.04 -19.84
C SER A 24 5.86 17.09 -20.33
N ALA A 25 5.43 15.97 -20.90
CA ALA A 25 6.18 15.32 -21.97
C ALA A 25 5.27 15.35 -23.20
N GLN A 26 5.63 16.20 -24.17
CA GLN A 26 4.96 16.33 -25.47
C GLN A 26 5.41 15.22 -26.44
N PRO A 27 4.72 15.05 -27.59
CA PRO A 27 4.28 13.74 -28.06
C PRO A 27 5.13 13.17 -29.20
N VAL A 28 5.17 11.85 -29.31
CA VAL A 28 5.45 11.17 -30.59
C VAL A 28 4.13 10.85 -31.28
N ARG A 29 3.85 11.62 -32.35
CA ARG A 29 2.74 11.40 -33.28
C ARG A 29 3.04 10.24 -34.22
N CYS A 30 2.17 9.24 -34.27
CA CYS A 30 1.79 8.48 -35.47
C CYS A 30 0.56 7.63 -35.13
N CYS A 31 -0.49 7.46 -35.92
CA CYS A 31 -0.95 8.05 -37.16
C CYS A 31 -2.48 7.79 -37.23
N TYR A 32 -3.21 8.71 -37.87
CA TYR A 32 -4.59 8.60 -38.38
C TYR A 32 -5.73 8.14 -37.45
N TRP A 33 -6.61 9.07 -37.08
CA TRP A 33 -8.07 8.91 -37.25
C TRP A 33 -8.66 10.31 -37.50
N ASN A 34 -9.15 10.54 -38.73
CA ASN A 34 -10.02 11.66 -39.06
C ASN A 34 -11.46 11.16 -39.09
N ASP A 35 -12.33 11.93 -38.43
CA ASP A 35 -13.74 12.19 -38.71
C ASP A 35 -14.76 11.02 -38.75
N MET A 36 -15.67 11.02 -37.78
CA MET A 36 -17.12 11.28 -38.00
C MET A 36 -17.94 10.91 -36.74
N ASN A 37 -18.62 11.93 -36.20
CA ASN A 37 -19.98 11.90 -35.64
C ASN A 37 -20.47 10.66 -34.83
N GLN A 38 -20.47 10.79 -33.50
CA GLN A 38 -21.55 10.35 -32.58
C GLN A 38 -21.17 10.83 -31.17
N ARG A 39 -21.60 12.03 -30.75
CA ARG A 39 -22.79 12.26 -29.90
C ARG A 39 -22.91 11.31 -28.70
N ASP A 40 -22.67 11.88 -27.53
CA ASP A 40 -23.29 11.53 -26.25
C ASP A 40 -23.15 10.09 -25.75
N ARG A 41 -21.94 9.73 -25.29
CA ARG A 41 -21.78 8.89 -24.11
C ARG A 41 -20.74 9.53 -23.20
N ILE A 42 -21.21 10.18 -22.14
CA ILE A 42 -20.41 10.28 -20.92
C ILE A 42 -20.26 8.83 -20.47
N GLU A 43 -19.13 8.20 -20.80
CA GLU A 43 -18.76 6.92 -20.21
C GLU A 43 -18.65 7.16 -18.71
N SER A 44 -19.62 6.67 -17.94
CA SER A 44 -19.44 6.48 -16.51
C SER A 44 -18.21 5.59 -16.36
N GLU A 45 -17.11 6.16 -15.90
CA GLU A 45 -15.90 5.40 -15.58
C GLU A 45 -16.29 4.34 -14.56
N SER A 46 -16.38 3.09 -15.02
CA SER A 46 -16.95 1.98 -14.25
C SER A 46 -16.06 1.69 -13.05
N THR A 47 -16.48 2.14 -11.86
CA THR A 47 -15.80 1.81 -10.61
C THR A 47 -15.98 0.33 -10.27
N SER A 48 -15.00 -0.25 -9.60
CA SER A 48 -15.07 -1.63 -9.13
C SER A 48 -15.83 -1.73 -7.80
N GLU A 49 -16.76 -2.66 -7.70
CA GLU A 49 -17.51 -2.99 -6.47
C GLU A 49 -16.72 -3.88 -5.49
N ARG A 50 -15.47 -4.24 -5.82
CA ARG A 50 -14.63 -5.10 -5.00
C ARG A 50 -14.21 -4.43 -3.70
N HIS A 51 -14.24 -5.19 -2.60
CA HIS A 51 -13.70 -4.80 -1.29
C HIS A 51 -12.30 -5.40 -1.13
N VAL A 52 -11.26 -4.56 -1.23
CA VAL A 52 -9.87 -5.04 -1.27
C VAL A 52 -9.09 -4.64 -0.02
N LEU A 53 -8.52 -5.63 0.65
CA LEU A 53 -7.52 -5.43 1.70
C LEU A 53 -6.11 -5.64 1.13
N PHE A 54 -5.28 -4.60 1.17
CA PHE A 54 -3.85 -4.71 0.92
C PHE A 54 -3.13 -5.12 2.21
N LEU A 55 -2.40 -6.23 2.14
CA LEU A 55 -1.81 -6.87 3.31
C LEU A 55 -0.29 -6.97 3.19
N ASP A 56 0.44 -6.30 4.09
CA ASP A 56 1.84 -6.63 4.39
C ASP A 56 1.95 -7.74 5.45
N PHE A 57 3.11 -8.38 5.52
CA PHE A 57 3.42 -9.47 6.44
C PHE A 57 4.32 -9.00 7.59
N ASP A 58 5.50 -8.51 7.25
CA ASP A 58 6.55 -8.06 8.19
C ASP A 58 6.07 -6.79 8.91
N GLY A 59 6.32 -6.69 10.22
CA GLY A 59 5.84 -5.57 11.03
C GLY A 59 4.31 -5.46 11.17
N THR A 60 3.54 -6.37 10.55
CA THR A 60 2.08 -6.32 10.46
C THR A 60 1.44 -7.60 11.02
N THR A 61 1.51 -8.71 10.28
CA THR A 61 0.94 -10.01 10.68
C THR A 61 1.82 -10.76 11.69
N HIS A 62 3.06 -10.32 11.85
CA HIS A 62 3.97 -10.66 12.93
C HIS A 62 4.86 -9.45 13.21
N ARG A 63 5.50 -9.44 14.39
CA ARG A 63 6.42 -8.37 14.75
C ARG A 63 7.69 -8.44 13.89
N GLN A 64 8.24 -7.27 13.59
CA GLN A 64 9.52 -7.10 12.90
C GLN A 64 9.59 -7.82 11.54
N SER A 65 10.78 -7.85 10.96
CA SER A 65 11.00 -8.44 9.65
C SER A 65 11.24 -9.95 9.70
N ALA A 66 11.17 -10.58 8.53
CA ALA A 66 11.62 -11.94 8.31
C ALA A 66 12.89 -11.99 7.44
N LEU A 67 13.69 -13.01 7.66
CA LEU A 67 14.96 -13.25 6.97
C LEU A 67 14.84 -14.48 6.09
N ARG A 68 15.33 -14.34 4.84
CA ARG A 68 15.46 -15.48 3.94
C ARG A 68 16.75 -16.23 4.21
N THR A 69 16.61 -17.52 4.52
CA THR A 69 17.73 -18.45 4.72
C THR A 69 17.71 -19.55 3.66
N ARG A 70 18.76 -20.39 3.64
CA ARG A 70 18.77 -21.62 2.82
C ARG A 70 17.67 -22.60 3.21
N ARG A 71 17.15 -22.54 4.44
CA ARG A 71 16.12 -23.44 4.97
C ARG A 71 14.69 -22.89 4.83
N GLY A 72 14.53 -21.70 4.26
CA GLY A 72 13.24 -21.02 4.15
C GLY A 72 13.27 -19.65 4.83
N ILE A 73 12.08 -19.07 5.03
CA ILE A 73 11.92 -17.82 5.76
C ILE A 73 11.85 -18.10 7.25
N VAL A 74 12.57 -17.30 8.04
CA VAL A 74 12.53 -17.32 9.51
C VAL A 74 12.33 -15.91 10.01
N SER A 75 11.77 -15.75 11.21
CA SER A 75 11.66 -14.43 11.86
C SER A 75 13.05 -13.83 12.11
N SER A 76 13.13 -12.50 12.15
CA SER A 76 14.36 -11.78 12.51
C SER A 76 14.79 -11.99 13.98
N ALA A 77 13.87 -12.39 14.86
CA ALA A 77 14.16 -12.72 16.25
C ALA A 77 13.59 -14.11 16.63
N PRO A 78 14.28 -14.89 17.51
CA PRO A 78 13.85 -16.25 17.87
C PRO A 78 12.49 -16.37 18.58
N ASN A 79 12.07 -15.31 19.27
CA ASN A 79 10.82 -15.27 20.05
C ASN A 79 9.61 -14.78 19.24
N ILE A 80 9.78 -14.52 17.94
CA ILE A 80 8.72 -14.08 17.04
C ILE A 80 8.32 -15.27 16.19
N LYS A 81 7.02 -15.57 16.15
CA LYS A 81 6.46 -16.56 15.24
C LYS A 81 5.91 -15.83 14.01
N LEU A 82 6.29 -16.28 12.82
CA LEU A 82 5.70 -15.78 11.57
C LEU A 82 4.17 -15.94 11.61
N PHE A 83 3.47 -14.89 11.22
CA PHE A 83 2.00 -14.82 11.24
C PHE A 83 1.35 -15.00 12.62
N GLU A 84 2.04 -14.66 13.72
CA GLU A 84 1.49 -14.75 15.09
C GLU A 84 0.17 -13.97 15.29
N PHE A 85 -0.09 -12.94 14.49
CA PHE A 85 -1.32 -12.14 14.54
C PHE A 85 -2.29 -12.45 13.39
N ALA A 86 -2.06 -13.51 12.61
CA ALA A 86 -3.05 -13.93 11.61
C ALA A 86 -4.44 -14.24 12.22
N PRO A 87 -4.58 -14.88 13.40
CA PRO A 87 -5.89 -15.07 14.03
C PRO A 87 -6.62 -13.75 14.30
N VAL A 88 -5.89 -12.72 14.74
CA VAL A 88 -6.46 -11.37 14.96
C VAL A 88 -7.00 -10.80 13.66
N LEU A 89 -6.26 -10.92 12.56
CA LEU A 89 -6.71 -10.45 11.27
C LEU A 89 -7.95 -11.21 10.79
N VAL A 90 -7.95 -12.55 10.93
CA VAL A 90 -9.10 -13.41 10.59
C VAL A 90 -10.36 -12.94 11.33
N ASP A 91 -10.26 -12.67 12.63
CA ASP A 91 -11.38 -12.19 13.44
C ASP A 91 -11.87 -10.81 12.98
N CYS A 92 -10.95 -9.89 12.67
CA CYS A 92 -11.31 -8.55 12.19
C CYS A 92 -12.03 -8.58 10.83
N ILE A 93 -11.64 -9.47 9.90
CA ILE A 93 -12.24 -9.54 8.56
C ILE A 93 -13.45 -10.47 8.48
N LYS A 94 -13.73 -11.26 9.53
CA LYS A 94 -14.85 -12.21 9.58
C LYS A 94 -16.21 -11.61 9.19
N PRO A 95 -16.56 -10.36 9.59
CA PRO A 95 -17.81 -9.72 9.18
C PRO A 95 -17.93 -9.41 7.68
N TYR A 96 -16.83 -9.46 6.92
CA TYR A 96 -16.74 -9.06 5.52
C TYR A 96 -16.43 -10.28 4.63
N PRO A 97 -17.42 -11.14 4.31
CA PRO A 97 -17.18 -12.39 3.57
C PRO A 97 -16.74 -12.17 2.12
N GLN A 98 -17.09 -11.03 1.51
CA GLN A 98 -16.72 -10.67 0.14
C GLN A 98 -15.35 -9.98 0.05
N LEU A 99 -14.69 -9.72 1.18
CA LEU A 99 -13.38 -9.07 1.21
C LEU A 99 -12.32 -9.98 0.57
N GLU A 100 -11.62 -9.41 -0.40
CA GLU A 100 -10.49 -9.99 -1.10
C GLU A 100 -9.18 -9.44 -0.55
N ILE A 101 -8.13 -10.27 -0.53
CA ILE A 101 -6.79 -9.87 -0.09
C ILE A 101 -5.87 -9.74 -1.30
N VAL A 102 -5.18 -8.61 -1.38
CA VAL A 102 -4.07 -8.37 -2.30
C VAL A 102 -2.79 -8.27 -1.49
N LEU A 103 -1.81 -9.10 -1.81
CA LEU A 103 -0.52 -9.09 -1.11
C LEU A 103 0.25 -7.82 -1.47
N SER A 104 0.52 -7.00 -0.46
CA SER A 104 1.39 -5.83 -0.54
C SER A 104 2.60 -6.06 0.34
N THR A 105 3.42 -7.05 -0.03
CA THR A 105 4.56 -7.48 0.77
C THR A 105 5.79 -7.77 -0.08
N SER A 106 6.96 -7.47 0.49
CA SER A 106 8.25 -7.72 -0.14
C SER A 106 8.49 -9.22 -0.44
N TRP A 107 7.78 -10.13 0.24
CA TRP A 107 7.88 -11.57 0.06
C TRP A 107 7.49 -12.03 -1.34
N VAL A 108 6.54 -11.36 -2.02
CA VAL A 108 6.12 -11.73 -3.39
C VAL A 108 7.30 -11.59 -4.35
N ARG A 109 8.07 -10.51 -4.24
CA ARG A 109 9.29 -10.31 -5.02
C ARG A 109 10.39 -11.30 -4.64
N ALA A 110 10.55 -11.57 -3.35
CA ALA A 110 11.62 -12.45 -2.87
C ALA A 110 11.39 -13.94 -3.19
N LEU A 111 10.14 -14.41 -3.16
CA LEU A 111 9.79 -15.83 -3.22
C LEU A 111 8.91 -16.23 -4.41
N GLY A 112 8.24 -15.25 -5.02
CA GLY A 112 7.14 -15.44 -5.96
C GLY A 112 5.78 -15.47 -5.27
N TYR A 113 4.75 -15.03 -6.01
CA TYR A 113 3.36 -14.92 -5.55
C TYR A 113 2.85 -16.19 -4.85
N GLN A 114 3.00 -17.35 -5.49
CA GLN A 114 2.44 -18.58 -4.94
C GLN A 114 3.07 -18.98 -3.60
N ARG A 115 4.38 -18.75 -3.42
CA ARG A 115 5.06 -19.06 -2.15
C ARG A 115 4.66 -18.10 -1.04
N ALA A 116 4.55 -16.80 -1.35
CA ALA A 116 4.08 -15.81 -0.39
C ALA A 116 2.63 -16.08 0.03
N LYS A 117 1.74 -16.32 -0.94
CA LYS A 117 0.34 -16.72 -0.70
C LYS A 117 0.24 -18.00 0.16
N ASN A 118 1.04 -19.01 -0.16
CA ASN A 118 1.01 -20.29 0.56
C ASN A 118 1.60 -20.24 1.98
N ALA A 119 2.33 -19.17 2.34
CA ALA A 119 2.84 -18.98 3.69
C ALA A 119 1.75 -18.58 4.69
N LEU A 120 0.66 -17.96 4.21
CA LEU A 120 -0.47 -17.58 5.04
C LEU A 120 -1.27 -18.79 5.54
N PRO A 121 -1.87 -18.71 6.74
CA PRO A 121 -2.92 -19.63 7.17
C PRO A 121 -4.06 -19.72 6.15
N VAL A 122 -4.76 -20.86 6.12
CA VAL A 122 -5.73 -21.19 5.06
C VAL A 122 -6.85 -20.15 4.97
N GLU A 123 -7.30 -19.63 6.10
CA GLU A 123 -8.40 -18.67 6.25
C GLU A 123 -8.11 -17.34 5.54
N LEU A 124 -6.85 -16.90 5.55
CA LEU A 124 -6.40 -15.70 4.83
C LEU A 124 -6.02 -16.06 3.39
N ARG A 125 -5.32 -17.17 3.19
CA ARG A 125 -4.83 -17.62 1.89
C ARG A 125 -5.94 -17.78 0.86
N GLU A 126 -7.08 -18.32 1.26
CA GLU A 126 -8.23 -18.53 0.37
C GLU A 126 -8.84 -17.22 -0.14
N ARG A 127 -8.68 -16.13 0.61
CA ARG A 127 -9.12 -14.79 0.22
C ARG A 127 -8.11 -14.05 -0.66
N VAL A 128 -6.90 -14.58 -0.85
CA VAL A 128 -5.87 -13.91 -1.66
C VAL A 128 -6.15 -14.03 -3.14
N VAL A 129 -6.38 -12.90 -3.81
CA VAL A 129 -6.70 -12.83 -5.25
C VAL A 129 -5.57 -12.27 -6.11
N GLY A 130 -4.58 -11.61 -5.50
CA GLY A 130 -3.50 -10.96 -6.26
C GLY A 130 -2.36 -10.43 -5.38
N ALA A 131 -1.46 -9.69 -6.01
CA ALA A 131 -0.37 -8.97 -5.35
C ALA A 131 -0.08 -7.65 -6.07
N THR A 132 0.47 -6.68 -5.35
CA THR A 132 0.88 -5.39 -5.94
C THR A 132 2.07 -5.54 -6.87
N TYR A 133 2.93 -6.53 -6.67
CA TYR A 133 4.12 -6.81 -7.50
C TYR A 133 3.92 -7.93 -8.53
N HIS A 134 4.46 -7.72 -9.75
CA HIS A 134 4.72 -8.80 -10.71
C HIS A 134 6.12 -8.63 -11.33
N SER A 135 6.87 -9.73 -11.48
CA SER A 135 8.20 -9.76 -12.11
C SER A 135 8.24 -9.37 -13.60
N LYS A 136 7.08 -9.20 -14.24
CA LYS A 136 6.94 -8.82 -15.65
C LYS A 136 6.69 -7.32 -15.83
N PHE A 137 6.55 -6.57 -14.74
CA PHE A 137 6.50 -5.11 -14.84
C PHE A 137 7.79 -4.61 -15.47
N TYR A 138 7.67 -3.64 -16.38
CA TYR A 138 8.81 -3.06 -17.08
C TYR A 138 9.82 -2.41 -16.11
N ASP A 139 9.32 -1.92 -14.96
CA ASP A 139 10.08 -1.30 -13.89
C ASP A 139 10.24 -2.22 -12.66
N ALA A 140 10.11 -3.53 -12.82
CA ALA A 140 10.21 -4.49 -11.72
C ALA A 140 11.53 -4.38 -10.92
N TRP A 141 12.60 -3.90 -11.53
CA TRP A 141 13.90 -3.64 -10.89
C TRP A 141 13.86 -2.45 -9.91
N ALA A 142 13.01 -1.45 -10.17
CA ALA A 142 12.86 -0.26 -9.33
C ALA A 142 11.86 -0.50 -8.18
N TRP A 143 11.07 -1.58 -8.24
CA TRP A 143 10.03 -1.86 -7.25
C TRP A 143 10.44 -1.69 -5.78
N PRO A 144 11.63 -2.15 -5.32
CA PRO A 144 12.02 -2.02 -3.91
C PRO A 144 12.24 -0.59 -3.42
N VAL A 145 12.39 0.39 -4.33
CA VAL A 145 12.60 1.81 -3.96
C VAL A 145 11.36 2.66 -4.23
N ILE A 146 10.27 2.07 -4.72
CA ILE A 146 8.98 2.74 -4.87
C ILE A 146 8.28 2.68 -3.51
N GLY A 147 7.87 3.83 -2.98
CA GLY A 147 7.12 3.92 -1.71
C GLY A 147 5.89 3.01 -1.70
N ARG A 148 5.61 2.40 -0.54
CA ARG A 148 4.57 1.39 -0.38
C ARG A 148 3.19 1.87 -0.84
N GLY A 149 2.83 3.09 -0.48
CA GLY A 149 1.59 3.72 -0.90
C GLY A 149 1.49 3.87 -2.40
N ILE A 150 2.58 4.21 -3.08
CA ILE A 150 2.60 4.28 -4.55
C ILE A 150 2.39 2.91 -5.18
N GLN A 151 2.98 1.84 -4.62
CA GLN A 151 2.75 0.47 -5.09
C GLN A 151 1.28 0.05 -4.98
N VAL A 152 0.64 0.36 -3.85
CA VAL A 152 -0.78 0.09 -3.62
C VAL A 152 -1.66 0.94 -4.54
N LEU A 153 -1.39 2.24 -4.64
CA LEU A 153 -2.17 3.17 -5.46
C LEU A 153 -2.12 2.82 -6.95
N ARG A 154 -0.99 2.29 -7.45
CA ARG A 154 -0.93 1.73 -8.82
C ARG A 154 -1.93 0.61 -9.02
N TYR A 155 -2.07 -0.29 -8.04
CA TYR A 155 -3.06 -1.37 -8.10
C TYR A 155 -4.49 -0.81 -8.01
N VAL A 156 -4.75 0.12 -7.08
CA VAL A 156 -6.05 0.79 -6.92
C VAL A 156 -6.50 1.42 -8.23
N GLN A 157 -5.64 2.19 -8.89
CA GLN A 157 -5.92 2.84 -10.17
C GLN A 157 -6.17 1.83 -11.29
N THR A 158 -5.29 0.83 -11.42
CA THR A 158 -5.39 -0.20 -12.46
C THR A 158 -6.68 -1.02 -12.36
N HIS A 159 -7.19 -1.21 -11.14
CA HIS A 159 -8.39 -1.99 -10.88
C HIS A 159 -9.64 -1.14 -10.57
N HIS A 160 -9.56 0.18 -10.74
CA HIS A 160 -10.65 1.14 -10.47
C HIS A 160 -11.30 0.95 -9.08
N LEU A 161 -10.48 0.65 -8.07
CA LEU A 161 -10.98 0.36 -6.72
C LEU A 161 -11.39 1.65 -6.01
N THR A 162 -12.60 1.67 -5.47
CA THR A 162 -13.10 2.76 -4.62
C THR A 162 -13.14 2.38 -3.14
N ARG A 163 -13.29 1.09 -2.84
CA ARG A 163 -13.36 0.53 -1.48
C ARG A 163 -12.15 -0.33 -1.20
N TRP A 164 -11.23 0.19 -0.39
CA TRP A 164 -10.02 -0.54 -0.03
C TRP A 164 -9.45 -0.10 1.31
N VAL A 165 -8.70 -0.99 1.95
CA VAL A 165 -7.95 -0.73 3.17
C VAL A 165 -6.53 -1.29 3.01
N ALA A 166 -5.51 -0.58 3.46
CA ALA A 166 -4.14 -1.09 3.55
C ALA A 166 -3.71 -1.24 5.02
N ILE A 167 -3.10 -2.38 5.36
CA ILE A 167 -2.47 -2.61 6.67
C ILE A 167 -0.98 -2.79 6.44
N ASP A 168 -0.19 -1.89 7.01
CA ASP A 168 1.24 -1.76 6.71
C ASP A 168 1.97 -1.02 7.83
N ASP A 169 3.24 -1.35 8.09
CA ASP A 169 4.11 -0.53 8.95
C ASP A 169 4.82 0.58 8.16
N GLU A 170 4.82 0.50 6.83
CA GLU A 170 5.39 1.48 5.91
C GLU A 170 4.29 2.34 5.24
N ILE A 171 4.28 3.63 5.54
CA ILE A 171 3.22 4.56 5.06
C ILE A 171 3.66 5.51 3.94
N ASP A 172 4.89 5.40 3.44
CA ASP A 172 5.42 6.28 2.40
C ASP A 172 4.57 6.22 1.11
N GLY A 173 4.08 7.37 0.63
CA GLY A 173 3.24 7.47 -0.56
C GLY A 173 1.73 7.33 -0.31
N PHE A 174 1.27 7.31 0.94
CA PHE A 174 -0.15 7.28 1.32
C PHE A 174 -0.69 8.63 1.82
N GLU A 175 0.03 9.74 1.65
CA GLU A 175 -0.23 11.02 2.34
C GLU A 175 -1.67 11.53 2.13
N GLU A 176 -2.22 11.35 0.93
CA GLU A 176 -3.58 11.77 0.58
C GLU A 176 -4.67 10.73 0.92
N PHE A 177 -4.27 9.53 1.36
CA PHE A 177 -5.16 8.37 1.55
C PHE A 177 -5.04 7.74 2.94
N LEU A 178 -4.58 8.49 3.96
CA LEU A 178 -4.41 7.97 5.32
C LEU A 178 -5.73 7.46 5.96
N ASN A 179 -6.88 7.90 5.45
CA ASN A 179 -8.19 7.38 5.83
C ASN A 179 -8.49 5.97 5.28
N HIS A 180 -7.64 5.43 4.40
CA HIS A 180 -7.67 4.03 3.93
C HIS A 180 -6.59 3.16 4.59
N VAL A 181 -5.73 3.74 5.43
CA VAL A 181 -4.54 3.05 5.96
C VAL A 181 -4.68 2.77 7.45
N VAL A 182 -4.21 1.58 7.83
CA VAL A 182 -3.97 1.16 9.20
C VAL A 182 -2.47 1.00 9.36
N ARG A 183 -1.83 2.02 9.95
CA ARG A 183 -0.39 1.98 10.23
C ARG A 183 -0.13 1.05 11.40
N CYS A 184 0.74 0.07 11.22
CA CYS A 184 1.27 -0.76 12.29
C CYS A 184 2.57 -0.16 12.86
N ASP A 185 2.77 -0.33 14.17
CA ASP A 185 4.10 -0.21 14.76
C ASP A 185 4.86 -1.50 14.49
N VAL A 186 6.06 -1.44 13.89
CA VAL A 186 6.85 -2.61 13.51
C VAL A 186 7.15 -3.56 14.66
N MET A 187 7.20 -3.07 15.91
CA MET A 187 7.47 -3.88 17.10
C MET A 187 6.22 -4.54 17.68
N LEU A 188 5.03 -4.07 17.32
CA LEU A 188 3.76 -4.55 17.87
C LEU A 188 2.88 -5.24 16.82
N GLY A 189 2.94 -4.82 15.56
CA GLY A 189 2.06 -5.27 14.48
C GLY A 189 0.58 -5.17 14.86
N LEU A 190 -0.19 -6.15 14.42
CA LEU A 190 -1.58 -6.34 14.85
C LEU A 190 -1.73 -6.84 16.30
N GLY A 191 -0.63 -7.00 17.04
CA GLY A 191 -0.66 -7.24 18.48
C GLY A 191 -1.09 -6.02 19.30
N ASP A 192 -1.00 -4.81 18.74
CA ASP A 192 -1.47 -3.59 19.40
C ASP A 192 -3.00 -3.44 19.31
N GLU A 193 -3.67 -3.34 20.45
CA GLU A 193 -5.12 -3.21 20.51
C GLU A 193 -5.64 -1.92 19.86
N ALA A 194 -4.87 -0.82 19.91
CA ALA A 194 -5.27 0.43 19.27
C ALA A 194 -5.27 0.28 17.74
N THR A 195 -4.25 -0.38 17.19
CA THR A 195 -4.15 -0.76 15.79
C THR A 195 -5.31 -1.68 15.37
N GLN A 196 -5.66 -2.68 16.20
CA GLN A 196 -6.84 -3.53 15.93
C GLN A 196 -8.16 -2.75 15.95
N ARG A 197 -8.32 -1.78 16.86
CA ARG A 197 -9.52 -0.91 16.89
C ARG A 197 -9.58 -0.06 15.61
N LEU A 198 -8.46 0.55 15.21
CA LEU A 198 -8.38 1.33 13.98
C LEU A 198 -8.70 0.45 12.76
N LEU A 199 -8.19 -0.78 12.69
CA LEU A 199 -8.51 -1.72 11.63
C LEU A 199 -10.03 -1.96 11.53
N ARG A 200 -10.70 -2.24 12.65
CA ARG A 200 -12.16 -2.44 12.65
C ARG A 200 -12.92 -1.20 12.17
N ILE A 201 -12.48 0.00 12.56
CA ILE A 201 -13.06 1.28 12.11
C ILE A 201 -12.90 1.42 10.59
N ARG A 202 -11.69 1.23 10.06
CA ARG A 202 -11.40 1.37 8.62
C ARG A 202 -12.15 0.34 7.78
N LEU A 203 -12.22 -0.90 8.25
CA LEU A 203 -13.02 -1.94 7.59
C LEU A 203 -14.52 -1.55 7.55
N ALA A 204 -15.06 -1.00 8.64
CA ALA A 204 -16.46 -0.57 8.67
C ALA A 204 -16.72 0.64 7.76
N GLU A 205 -15.82 1.64 7.75
CA GLU A 205 -15.94 2.80 6.88
C GLU A 205 -15.90 2.44 5.38
N GLN A 206 -15.07 1.45 5.01
CA GLN A 206 -14.84 1.11 3.61
C GLN A 206 -15.78 0.00 3.09
N PHE A 207 -16.11 -0.97 3.95
CA PHE A 207 -16.80 -2.20 3.57
C PHE A 207 -18.14 -2.43 4.27
N GLY A 208 -18.51 -1.58 5.23
CA GLY A 208 -19.79 -1.61 5.94
C GLY A 208 -20.91 -0.85 5.25
#